data_AF-A0A8H5F9D3-F1
#
_entry.id   AF-A0A8H5F9D3-F1
#
_cell.length_a   1.000
_cell.length_b   1.000
_cell.length_c   1.000
_cell.angle_alpha   90.00
_cell.angle_beta   90.00
_cell.angle_gamma   90.00
#
_symmetry.space_group_name_H-M   'P 1'
#
loop_
_entity.id
_entity.type
_entity.pdbx_description
1 polymer ?
#
loop_
_entity_poly.entity_id
_entity_poly.type
_entity_poly.pdbx_seq_one_letter_code
_entity_poly.pdbx_strand_id
1 'polypeptide(L)'
;MGWQNTQATFISGNNVQWFTIYDWAGAPQNVKSYANLDLRVGLGKKLSAIGSIPVTWSYKYSAVSSNLVADVSYDMWLSKAAGTTGASSSSTFEVAQPAGSKIGTASVNGLDWELWKGPVSTWTCISFVAPHEITNFKSDLKPFFNYLVQHQGIPSSQFLVQAQAGTEPFVGSATLTTTSYTMSIN
;
A
#
# COMPACT_ATOMS: atom_id res chain seq x y z
N MET A 1 -12.77 16.94 12.24
CA MET A 1 -14.07 16.45 11.73
C MET A 1 -14.01 16.45 10.22
N GLY A 2 -14.83 15.65 9.54
CA GLY A 2 -14.81 15.55 8.08
C GLY A 2 -15.72 14.43 7.60
N TRP A 3 -15.72 14.18 6.29
CA TRP A 3 -16.55 13.17 5.66
C TRP A 3 -15.80 12.52 4.50
N GLN A 4 -16.27 11.33 4.11
CA GLN A 4 -15.73 10.59 2.98
C GLN A 4 -16.81 9.71 2.36
N ASN A 5 -16.82 9.64 1.03
CA ASN A 5 -17.66 8.74 0.25
C ASN A 5 -16.81 7.98 -0.75
N THR A 6 -17.08 6.68 -0.91
CA THR A 6 -16.29 5.77 -1.73
C THR A 6 -17.21 4.88 -2.54
N GLN A 7 -16.93 4.72 -3.83
CA GLN A 7 -17.75 3.90 -4.71
C GLN A 7 -16.92 3.25 -5.81
N ALA A 8 -17.17 1.96 -6.05
CA ALA A 8 -16.73 1.28 -7.27
C ALA A 8 -17.63 1.69 -8.43
N THR A 9 -17.02 2.10 -9.54
CA THR A 9 -17.74 2.58 -10.75
C THR A 9 -17.74 1.55 -11.86
N PHE A 10 -16.76 0.65 -11.89
CA PHE A 10 -16.66 -0.40 -12.90
C PHE A 10 -15.87 -1.60 -12.37
N ILE A 11 -16.33 -2.81 -12.71
CA ILE A 11 -15.64 -4.07 -12.44
C ILE A 11 -15.73 -4.94 -13.68
N SER A 12 -14.59 -5.38 -14.21
CA SER A 12 -14.53 -6.38 -15.29
C SER A 12 -13.34 -7.30 -15.09
N GLY A 13 -13.63 -8.57 -14.81
CA GLY A 13 -12.62 -9.53 -14.39
C GLY A 13 -11.84 -9.01 -13.18
N ASN A 14 -10.52 -8.93 -13.29
CA ASN A 14 -9.63 -8.43 -12.24
C ASN A 14 -9.39 -6.91 -12.29
N ASN A 15 -10.00 -6.20 -13.23
CA ASN A 15 -9.85 -4.74 -13.35
C ASN A 15 -10.99 -4.02 -12.61
N VAL A 16 -10.62 -3.12 -11.70
CA VAL A 16 -11.55 -2.32 -10.90
C VAL A 16 -11.29 -0.84 -11.14
N GLN A 17 -12.37 -0.08 -11.32
CA GLN A 17 -12.36 1.38 -11.25
C GLN A 17 -13.21 1.83 -10.07
N TRP A 18 -12.74 2.83 -9.37
CA TRP A 18 -13.41 3.34 -8.18
C TRP A 18 -12.96 4.77 -7.90
N PHE A 19 -13.71 5.47 -7.05
CA PHE A 19 -13.28 6.74 -6.51
C PHE A 19 -13.50 6.79 -5.00
N THR A 20 -12.75 7.67 -4.36
CA THR A 20 -13.09 8.20 -3.04
C THR A 20 -12.99 9.72 -3.07
N ILE A 21 -14.00 10.38 -2.51
CA ILE A 21 -14.06 11.83 -2.33
C ILE A 21 -14.16 12.09 -0.84
N TYR A 22 -13.36 13.03 -0.35
CA TYR A 22 -13.29 13.33 1.07
C TYR A 22 -12.97 14.81 1.34
N ASP A 23 -13.29 15.23 2.55
CA ASP A 23 -12.88 16.49 3.15
C ASP A 23 -12.60 16.26 4.63
N TRP A 24 -11.33 16.35 5.02
CA TRP A 24 -10.87 16.06 6.37
C TRP A 24 -10.17 17.26 7.00
N ALA A 25 -10.51 17.57 8.25
CA ALA A 25 -9.88 18.64 9.03
C ALA A 25 -9.50 18.20 10.46
N GLY A 26 -8.50 18.88 11.01
CA GLY A 26 -7.97 18.66 12.37
C GLY A 26 -7.00 17.47 12.47
N ALA A 27 -6.16 17.48 13.50
CA ALA A 27 -5.11 16.47 13.76
C ALA A 27 -4.31 16.12 12.48
N PRO A 28 -3.54 17.06 11.92
CA PRO A 28 -2.89 16.90 10.60
C PRO A 28 -1.82 15.81 10.54
N GLN A 29 -1.43 15.24 11.68
CA GLN A 29 -0.48 14.13 11.76
C GLN A 29 -1.18 12.76 11.87
N ASN A 30 -2.51 12.72 11.94
CA ASN A 30 -3.26 11.48 12.10
C ASN A 30 -3.95 11.13 10.78
N VAL A 31 -3.73 9.90 10.30
CA VAL A 31 -4.54 9.30 9.24
C VAL A 31 -6.03 9.30 9.63
N LYS A 32 -6.91 9.64 8.69
CA LYS A 32 -8.37 9.68 8.93
C LYS A 32 -9.09 8.44 8.41
N SER A 33 -8.57 7.82 7.37
CA SER A 33 -9.13 6.62 6.76
C SER A 33 -8.09 5.94 5.87
N TYR A 34 -8.39 4.74 5.41
CA TYR A 34 -7.68 4.11 4.31
C TYR A 34 -8.71 3.45 3.38
N ALA A 35 -9.34 4.25 2.50
CA ALA A 35 -10.22 3.68 1.48
C ALA A 35 -9.35 2.93 0.46
N ASN A 36 -9.61 1.64 0.26
CA ASN A 36 -8.72 0.77 -0.50
C ASN A 36 -9.47 -0.37 -1.21
N LEU A 37 -8.79 -0.97 -2.19
CA LEU A 37 -9.13 -2.27 -2.75
C LEU A 37 -8.29 -3.35 -2.06
N ASP A 38 -8.97 -4.35 -1.50
CA ASP A 38 -8.36 -5.44 -0.74
C ASP A 38 -8.45 -6.76 -1.53
N LEU A 39 -7.30 -7.29 -1.95
CA LEU A 39 -7.24 -8.53 -2.73
C LEU A 39 -7.71 -9.72 -1.89
N ARG A 40 -8.57 -10.57 -2.45
CA ARG A 40 -9.13 -11.75 -1.73
C ARG A 40 -8.57 -13.10 -2.20
N VAL A 41 -7.76 -13.13 -3.25
CA VAL A 41 -7.31 -14.37 -3.91
C VAL A 41 -5.79 -14.41 -3.97
N GLY A 42 -5.21 -15.59 -3.73
CA GLY A 42 -3.77 -15.83 -3.83
C GLY A 42 -2.95 -15.47 -2.58
N LEU A 43 -3.59 -14.96 -1.53
CA LEU A 43 -2.99 -14.71 -0.21
C LEU A 43 -2.69 -16.00 0.56
N GLY A 44 -2.00 -15.87 1.70
CA GLY A 44 -1.63 -17.00 2.57
C GLY A 44 -0.47 -17.84 2.02
N LYS A 45 0.21 -17.37 0.97
CA LYS A 45 1.43 -17.97 0.44
C LYS A 45 2.66 -17.41 1.16
N LYS A 46 3.66 -18.27 1.37
CA LYS A 46 4.98 -17.81 1.82
C LYS A 46 5.62 -16.93 0.75
N LEU A 47 6.40 -15.93 1.14
CA LEU A 47 7.15 -15.10 0.18
C LEU A 47 8.02 -15.94 -0.76
N SER A 48 8.61 -17.03 -0.27
CA SER A 48 9.39 -18.00 -1.07
C SER A 48 8.58 -18.78 -2.10
N ALA A 49 7.26 -18.88 -1.94
CA ALA A 49 6.37 -19.61 -2.85
C ALA A 49 5.64 -18.69 -3.85
N ILE A 50 5.81 -17.36 -3.73
CA ILE A 50 5.23 -16.39 -4.66
C ILE A 50 6.23 -16.15 -5.79
N GLY A 51 5.83 -16.46 -7.02
CA GLY A 51 6.62 -16.25 -8.21
C GLY A 51 6.55 -14.81 -8.74
N SER A 52 5.37 -14.19 -8.70
CA SER A 52 5.18 -12.79 -9.11
C SER A 52 3.94 -12.16 -8.45
N ILE A 53 3.96 -10.84 -8.35
CA ILE A 53 2.83 -10.00 -7.92
C ILE A 53 2.61 -8.87 -8.94
N PRO A 54 2.12 -9.20 -10.16
CA PRO A 54 1.87 -8.19 -11.18
C PRO A 54 0.75 -7.23 -10.75
N VAL A 55 1.00 -5.94 -10.94
CA VAL A 55 0.06 -4.85 -10.67
C VAL A 55 -0.06 -3.89 -11.83
N THR A 56 -1.24 -3.31 -11.98
CA THR A 56 -1.48 -2.08 -12.74
C THR A 56 -2.31 -1.18 -11.84
N TRP A 57 -1.91 0.07 -11.68
CA TRP A 57 -2.69 1.07 -10.97
C TRP A 57 -2.54 2.44 -11.64
N SER A 58 -3.63 2.89 -12.24
CA SER A 58 -3.76 4.22 -12.82
C SER A 58 -4.75 5.02 -11.98
N TYR A 59 -4.32 6.17 -11.47
CA TYR A 59 -5.17 7.06 -10.67
C TYR A 59 -4.93 8.54 -10.99
N LYS A 60 -5.83 9.39 -10.49
CA LYS A 60 -5.70 10.85 -10.52
C LYS A 60 -6.34 11.45 -9.27
N TYR A 61 -5.69 12.48 -8.74
CA TYR A 61 -6.33 13.42 -7.81
C TYR A 61 -6.97 14.61 -8.55
N SER A 62 -8.16 15.02 -8.10
CA SER A 62 -8.89 16.19 -8.59
C SER A 62 -9.59 16.92 -7.45
N ALA A 63 -10.08 18.14 -7.70
CA ALA A 63 -10.68 19.00 -6.67
C ALA A 63 -9.80 19.15 -5.42
N VAL A 64 -8.48 19.27 -5.63
CA VAL A 64 -7.47 19.27 -4.57
C VAL A 64 -7.42 20.62 -3.87
N SER A 65 -7.67 20.62 -2.56
CA SER A 65 -7.42 21.77 -1.69
C SER A 65 -5.92 22.07 -1.55
N SER A 66 -5.57 23.33 -1.29
CA SER A 66 -4.16 23.77 -1.17
C SER A 66 -3.43 23.19 0.04
N ASN A 67 -4.15 22.68 1.03
CA ASN A 67 -3.62 22.09 2.26
C ASN A 67 -3.75 20.55 2.28
N LEU A 68 -3.99 19.90 1.14
CA LEU A 68 -4.09 18.45 1.06
C LEU A 68 -2.81 17.78 1.58
N VAL A 69 -2.97 16.87 2.52
CA VAL A 69 -1.94 15.92 2.95
C VAL A 69 -2.57 14.53 2.86
N ALA A 70 -2.10 13.73 1.92
CA ALA A 70 -2.53 12.36 1.69
C ALA A 70 -1.42 11.58 0.97
N ASP A 71 -1.39 10.26 1.11
CA ASP A 71 -0.62 9.38 0.23
C ASP A 71 -1.51 8.56 -0.70
N VAL A 72 -0.87 7.89 -1.65
CA VAL A 72 -1.45 6.79 -2.42
C VAL A 72 -0.47 5.63 -2.32
N SER A 73 -0.92 4.52 -1.74
CA SER A 73 0.00 3.46 -1.30
C SER A 73 -0.58 2.07 -1.54
N TYR A 74 0.33 1.12 -1.74
CA TYR A 74 0.05 -0.28 -1.44
C TYR A 74 0.27 -0.49 0.06
N ASP A 75 -0.58 -1.30 0.69
CA ASP A 75 -0.44 -1.74 2.08
C ASP A 75 -0.49 -3.27 2.10
N MET A 76 0.61 -3.91 2.49
CA MET A 76 0.78 -5.35 2.42
C MET A 76 1.31 -5.92 3.73
N TRP A 77 0.66 -6.99 4.21
CA TRP A 77 0.90 -7.53 5.54
C TRP A 77 1.61 -8.88 5.50
N LEU A 78 2.65 -9.01 6.34
CA LEU A 78 3.41 -10.24 6.53
C LEU A 78 3.18 -10.84 7.92
N SER A 79 2.89 -12.14 7.95
CA SER A 79 2.57 -12.89 9.16
C SER A 79 3.32 -14.20 9.26
N LYS A 80 3.50 -14.67 10.51
CA LYS A 80 4.01 -16.01 10.81
C LYS A 80 2.99 -17.12 10.53
N ALA A 81 1.72 -16.79 10.30
CA ALA A 81 0.64 -17.75 10.04
C ALA A 81 -0.18 -17.35 8.81
N ALA A 82 -0.48 -18.34 7.95
CA ALA A 82 -1.11 -18.11 6.64
C ALA A 82 -2.56 -17.61 6.69
N GLY A 83 -3.31 -18.01 7.73
CA GLY A 83 -4.76 -17.76 7.85
C GLY A 83 -5.11 -16.49 8.64
N THR A 84 -4.22 -15.53 8.71
CA THR A 84 -4.43 -14.27 9.44
C THR A 84 -4.72 -13.13 8.46
N THR A 85 -5.00 -11.95 8.99
CA THR A 85 -5.19 -10.70 8.24
C THR A 85 -4.46 -9.57 8.96
N GLY A 86 -4.23 -8.46 8.26
CA GLY A 86 -3.89 -7.12 8.77
C GLY A 86 -3.13 -7.03 10.09
N ALA A 87 -3.47 -6.03 10.90
CA ALA A 87 -2.96 -5.88 12.26
C ALA A 87 -3.50 -6.99 13.18
N SER A 88 -2.73 -8.06 13.35
CA SER A 88 -3.05 -9.18 14.23
C SER A 88 -1.88 -9.52 15.16
N SER A 89 -2.12 -10.36 16.17
CA SER A 89 -1.07 -10.84 17.08
C SER A 89 0.03 -11.66 16.38
N SER A 90 -0.19 -12.08 15.14
CA SER A 90 0.76 -12.86 14.34
C SER A 90 1.52 -12.04 13.29
N SER A 91 1.11 -10.77 13.12
CA SER A 91 1.70 -9.85 12.15
C SER A 91 3.09 -9.44 12.58
N THR A 92 4.01 -9.41 11.62
CA THR A 92 5.42 -9.14 11.88
C THR A 92 5.93 -7.94 11.12
N PHE A 93 5.48 -7.78 9.87
CA PHE A 93 5.82 -6.65 9.04
C PHE A 93 4.59 -6.12 8.31
N GLU A 94 4.60 -4.82 8.08
CA GLU A 94 3.67 -4.09 7.25
C GLU A 94 4.51 -3.34 6.21
N VAL A 95 4.14 -3.45 4.94
CA VAL A 95 4.74 -2.70 3.85
C VAL A 95 3.71 -1.67 3.38
N ALA A 96 3.82 -0.45 3.90
CA ALA A 96 2.80 0.59 3.76
C ALA A 96 3.42 2.01 3.73
N GLN A 97 2.61 3.03 4.01
CA GLN A 97 3.01 4.42 4.23
C GLN A 97 4.14 4.56 5.28
N PRO A 98 5.03 5.58 5.18
CA PRO A 98 6.18 5.75 6.09
C PRO A 98 5.86 5.90 7.57
N ALA A 99 6.37 4.95 8.36
CA ALA A 99 6.53 5.09 9.81
C ALA A 99 8.03 5.08 10.21
N GLY A 100 8.33 5.73 11.34
CA GLY A 100 9.69 5.81 11.88
C GLY A 100 10.58 6.78 11.11
N SER A 101 11.72 6.28 10.61
CA SER A 101 12.77 7.13 10.01
C SER A 101 13.30 6.54 8.71
N LYS A 102 13.80 7.41 7.82
CA LYS A 102 14.51 7.02 6.62
C LYS A 102 15.81 6.28 6.99
N ILE A 103 15.99 5.09 6.41
CA ILE A 103 17.17 4.24 6.63
C ILE A 103 18.07 4.14 5.40
N GLY A 104 17.65 4.68 4.25
CA GLY A 104 18.47 4.74 3.04
C GLY A 104 17.63 4.83 1.78
N THR A 105 18.16 4.24 0.71
CA THR A 105 17.54 4.15 -0.61
C THR A 105 17.59 2.69 -1.08
N ALA A 106 16.56 2.24 -1.78
CA ALA A 106 16.46 0.92 -2.38
C ALA A 106 16.23 1.03 -3.89
N SER A 107 17.10 0.44 -4.69
CA SER A 107 16.92 0.39 -6.15
C SER A 107 16.10 -0.84 -6.53
N VAL A 108 14.84 -0.65 -6.90
CA VAL A 108 13.91 -1.74 -7.25
C VAL A 108 13.12 -1.35 -8.49
N ASN A 109 13.07 -2.26 -9.47
CA ASN A 109 12.38 -2.06 -10.75
C ASN A 109 12.77 -0.78 -11.51
N GLY A 110 14.05 -0.41 -11.45
CA GLY A 110 14.58 0.75 -12.18
C GLY A 110 14.30 2.11 -11.54
N LEU A 111 13.77 2.14 -10.31
CA LEU A 111 13.58 3.36 -9.53
C LEU A 111 14.34 3.26 -8.20
N ASP A 112 14.80 4.41 -7.74
CA ASP A 112 15.42 4.59 -6.43
C ASP A 112 14.37 5.09 -5.43
N TRP A 113 13.94 4.20 -4.55
CA TRP A 113 12.92 4.46 -3.53
C TRP A 113 13.58 4.90 -2.24
N GLU A 114 13.09 5.93 -1.57
CA GLU A 114 13.49 6.14 -0.19
C GLU A 114 12.97 4.99 0.65
N LEU A 115 13.85 4.41 1.47
CA LEU A 115 13.51 3.30 2.34
C LEU A 115 13.34 3.82 3.76
N TRP A 116 12.16 3.63 4.33
CA TRP A 116 11.81 3.99 5.70
C TRP A 116 11.54 2.74 6.53
N LYS A 117 11.82 2.79 7.82
CA LYS A 117 11.57 1.69 8.75
C LYS A 117 11.27 2.22 10.14
N GLY A 118 10.28 1.62 10.80
CA GLY A 118 9.93 1.96 12.17
C GLY A 118 9.05 0.89 12.84
N PRO A 119 9.08 0.79 14.18
CA PRO A 119 8.12 -0.02 14.90
C PRO A 119 6.72 0.63 14.86
N VAL A 120 5.69 -0.18 14.66
CA VAL A 120 4.27 0.22 14.78
C VAL A 120 3.59 -0.82 15.65
N SER A 121 3.15 -0.41 16.86
CA SER A 121 2.57 -1.33 17.85
C SER A 121 3.45 -2.58 18.07
N THR A 122 3.04 -3.74 17.59
CA THR A 122 3.75 -5.04 17.75
C THR A 122 4.47 -5.52 16.49
N TRP A 123 4.45 -4.77 15.38
CA TRP A 123 5.09 -5.12 14.11
C TRP A 123 6.07 -4.04 13.65
N THR A 124 6.81 -4.32 12.58
CA THR A 124 7.72 -3.35 11.94
C THR A 124 7.10 -2.88 10.62
N CYS A 125 6.87 -1.58 10.48
CA CYS A 125 6.51 -0.99 9.20
C CYS A 125 7.76 -0.66 8.39
N ILE A 126 7.73 -0.97 7.09
CA ILE A 126 8.79 -0.67 6.12
C ILE A 126 8.15 -0.05 4.89
N SER A 127 8.71 1.05 4.39
CA SER A 127 8.06 1.81 3.32
C SER A 127 9.03 2.15 2.20
N PHE A 128 8.57 1.99 0.97
CA PHE A 128 9.27 2.41 -0.23
C PHE A 128 8.58 3.66 -0.77
N VAL A 129 9.19 4.82 -0.60
CA VAL A 129 8.64 6.10 -1.08
C VAL A 129 9.23 6.41 -2.45
N ALA A 130 8.37 6.61 -3.44
CA ALA A 130 8.80 6.95 -4.80
C ALA A 130 9.54 8.30 -4.83
N PRO A 131 10.53 8.47 -5.72
CA PRO A 131 11.27 9.74 -5.83
C PRO A 131 10.42 10.90 -6.39
N HIS A 132 9.28 10.59 -7.01
CA HIS A 132 8.28 11.52 -7.51
C HIS A 132 6.92 10.81 -7.56
N GLU A 133 5.82 11.56 -7.73
CA GLU A 133 4.48 11.00 -7.86
C GLU A 133 4.38 10.10 -9.11
N ILE A 134 3.86 8.88 -8.93
CA ILE A 134 3.62 7.92 -10.01
C ILE A 134 2.12 7.65 -10.07
N THR A 135 1.45 8.25 -11.04
CA THR A 135 -0.01 8.14 -11.22
C THR A 135 -0.42 6.99 -12.13
N ASN A 136 0.53 6.39 -12.85
CA ASN A 136 0.33 5.21 -13.67
C ASN A 136 1.46 4.21 -13.46
N PHE A 137 1.22 3.21 -12.61
CA PHE A 137 2.21 2.21 -12.23
C PHE A 137 1.82 0.84 -12.79
N LYS A 138 2.71 0.24 -13.59
CA LYS A 138 2.56 -1.13 -14.10
C LYS A 138 3.86 -1.88 -13.88
N SER A 139 3.87 -2.82 -12.95
CA SER A 139 5.10 -3.48 -12.49
C SER A 139 4.79 -4.81 -11.81
N ASP A 140 5.83 -5.55 -11.43
CA ASP A 140 5.76 -6.64 -10.45
C ASP A 140 6.17 -6.11 -9.05
N LEU A 141 5.41 -6.40 -8.00
CA LEU A 141 5.75 -6.05 -6.62
C LEU A 141 6.64 -7.10 -5.92
N LYS A 142 6.78 -8.32 -6.47
CA LYS A 142 7.62 -9.38 -5.89
C LYS A 142 9.09 -8.95 -5.69
N PRO A 143 9.72 -8.18 -6.59
CA PRO A 143 11.08 -7.65 -6.38
C PRO A 143 11.26 -6.81 -5.11
N PHE A 144 10.24 -6.09 -4.64
CA PHE A 144 10.31 -5.36 -3.37
C PHE A 144 10.46 -6.31 -2.19
N PHE A 145 9.68 -7.39 -2.16
CA PHE A 145 9.82 -8.42 -1.12
C PHE A 145 11.17 -9.16 -1.21
N ASN A 146 11.70 -9.38 -2.41
CA ASN A 146 13.04 -9.95 -2.57
C ASN A 146 14.10 -9.03 -1.98
N TYR A 147 14.00 -7.71 -2.24
CA TYR A 147 14.88 -6.72 -1.62
C TYR A 147 14.80 -6.79 -0.09
N LEU A 148 13.59 -6.85 0.47
CA LEU A 148 13.41 -6.94 1.93
C LEU A 148 14.01 -8.21 2.53
N VAL A 149 13.89 -9.35 1.84
CA VAL A 149 14.51 -10.61 2.27
C VAL A 149 16.03 -10.52 2.24
N GLN A 150 16.61 -9.94 1.18
CA GLN A 150 18.05 -9.89 0.97
C GLN A 150 18.75 -8.83 1.84
N HIS A 151 18.10 -7.68 2.05
CA HIS A 151 18.76 -6.51 2.64
C HIS A 151 18.16 -6.07 3.97
N GLN A 152 16.94 -6.48 4.31
CA GLN A 152 16.25 -6.05 5.54
C GLN A 152 15.99 -7.20 6.53
N GLY A 153 16.48 -8.40 6.22
CA GLY A 153 16.42 -9.56 7.12
C GLY A 153 15.02 -10.14 7.28
N ILE A 154 14.08 -9.85 6.38
CA ILE A 154 12.74 -10.46 6.42
C ILE A 154 12.85 -11.95 6.05
N PRO A 155 12.35 -12.88 6.87
CA PRO A 155 12.36 -14.29 6.51
C PRO A 155 11.49 -14.56 5.28
N SER A 156 12.02 -15.27 4.27
CA SER A 156 11.24 -15.70 3.10
C SER A 156 10.14 -16.73 3.44
N SER A 157 10.11 -17.20 4.68
CA SER A 157 9.06 -18.06 5.26
C SER A 157 7.83 -17.29 5.74
N GLN A 158 7.88 -15.94 5.80
CA GLN A 158 6.73 -15.10 6.11
C GLN A 158 5.62 -15.30 5.08
N PHE A 159 4.37 -15.30 5.54
CA PHE A 159 3.19 -15.37 4.70
C PHE A 159 2.74 -13.96 4.31
N LEU A 160 2.46 -13.74 3.01
CA LEU A 160 1.73 -12.56 2.58
C LEU A 160 0.24 -12.79 2.83
N VAL A 161 -0.32 -12.07 3.81
CA VAL A 161 -1.66 -12.36 4.35
C VAL A 161 -2.70 -11.30 4.03
N GLN A 162 -2.28 -10.11 3.63
CA GLN A 162 -3.17 -9.08 3.10
C GLN A 162 -2.43 -8.21 2.10
N ALA A 163 -3.14 -7.74 1.07
CA ALA A 163 -2.58 -6.89 0.02
C ALA A 163 -3.65 -5.91 -0.45
N GLN A 164 -3.42 -4.64 -0.14
CA GLN A 164 -4.36 -3.54 -0.33
C GLN A 164 -3.72 -2.44 -1.17
N ALA A 165 -4.56 -1.63 -1.81
CA ALA A 165 -4.13 -0.43 -2.52
C ALA A 165 -5.17 0.67 -2.34
N GLY A 166 -4.77 1.82 -1.80
CA GLY A 166 -5.68 2.89 -1.43
C GLY A 166 -5.01 4.22 -1.16
N THR A 167 -5.67 5.03 -0.34
CA THR A 167 -5.17 6.35 0.06
C THR A 167 -5.46 6.63 1.52
N GLU A 168 -4.48 7.19 2.22
CA GLU A 168 -4.61 7.69 3.58
C GLU A 168 -4.66 9.23 3.59
N PRO A 169 -5.85 9.86 3.71
CA PRO A 169 -5.94 11.29 3.91
C PRO A 169 -5.69 11.68 5.37
N PHE A 170 -4.90 12.73 5.57
CA PHE A 170 -4.64 13.34 6.87
C PHE A 170 -5.49 14.61 7.05
N VAL A 171 -5.39 15.54 6.10
CA VAL A 171 -6.14 16.81 6.06
C VAL A 171 -6.34 17.28 4.62
N GLY A 172 -7.30 18.18 4.44
CA GLY A 172 -7.69 18.75 3.15
C GLY A 172 -8.80 17.94 2.48
N SER A 173 -9.23 18.45 1.33
CA SER A 173 -10.22 17.84 0.46
C SER A 173 -9.64 17.50 -0.91
N ALA A 174 -10.11 16.38 -1.45
CA ALA A 174 -9.79 15.91 -2.79
C ALA A 174 -10.73 14.76 -3.23
N THR A 175 -10.70 14.46 -4.52
CA THR A 175 -11.25 13.24 -5.10
C THR A 175 -10.12 12.42 -5.72
N LEU A 176 -9.86 11.23 -5.19
CA LEU A 176 -9.03 10.21 -5.84
C LEU A 176 -9.93 9.40 -6.79
N THR A 177 -9.55 9.32 -8.06
CA THR A 177 -10.21 8.45 -9.05
C THR A 177 -9.20 7.44 -9.59
N THR A 178 -9.47 6.17 -9.37
CA THR A 178 -8.73 5.05 -9.97
C THR A 178 -9.42 4.64 -11.27
N THR A 179 -8.72 4.79 -12.40
CA THR A 179 -9.24 4.47 -13.74
C THR A 179 -8.89 3.06 -14.20
N SER A 180 -7.91 2.42 -13.55
CA SER A 180 -7.65 0.99 -13.69
C SER A 180 -6.86 0.51 -12.48
N TYR A 181 -7.28 -0.62 -11.92
CA TYR A 181 -6.53 -1.33 -10.90
C TYR A 181 -6.64 -2.83 -11.13
N THR A 182 -5.49 -3.49 -11.16
CA THR A 182 -5.37 -4.96 -11.17
C THR A 182 -4.25 -5.37 -10.23
N MET A 183 -4.43 -6.46 -9.48
CA MET A 183 -3.37 -7.13 -8.74
C MET A 183 -3.59 -8.65 -8.82
N SER A 184 -2.51 -9.43 -8.86
CA SER A 184 -2.58 -10.89 -8.75
C SER A 184 -1.38 -11.42 -7.99
N ILE A 185 -1.52 -12.58 -7.33
CA ILE A 185 -0.42 -13.27 -6.63
C ILE A 185 -0.27 -14.66 -7.22
N ASN A 186 0.79 -14.85 -8.00
CA ASN A 186 1.07 -16.09 -8.72
C ASN A 186 2.03 -16.97 -7.92
#